data_AF-A0A8T7KQ16-F1
#
_entry.id   AF-A0A8T7KQ16-F1
#
_cell.length_a   1.000
_cell.length_b   1.000
_cell.length_c   1.000
_cell.angle_alpha   90.00
_cell.angle_beta   90.00
_cell.angle_gamma   90.00
#
_symmetry.space_group_name_H-M   'P 1'
#
loop_
_entity.id
_entity.type
_entity.pdbx_description
1 polymer ?
#
loop_
_entity_poly.entity_id
_entity_poly.type
_entity_poly.pdbx_seq_one_letter_code
_entity_poly.pdbx_strand_id
1 'polypeptide(L)' 'MNEPISRRKLFIIASAIDVLLSGIVLLIYFGVLPVDISGWGIPRWVVGAVGGIWFLSAFVVLAYQLTRTDGSE' A
#
# COMPACT_ATOMS: atom_id res chain seq x y z
N MET A 1 -27.00 -15.90 -2.77
CA MET A 1 -26.42 -15.84 -4.12
C MET A 1 -25.06 -15.17 -3.98
N ASN A 2 -23.97 -15.91 -4.18
CA ASN A 2 -22.62 -15.35 -4.10
C ASN A 2 -22.35 -14.66 -5.44
N GLU A 3 -22.51 -13.34 -5.52
CA GLU A 3 -22.06 -12.62 -6.71
C GLU A 3 -20.56 -12.89 -6.89
N PRO A 4 -20.11 -13.35 -8.07
CA PRO A 4 -18.68 -13.52 -8.31
C PRO A 4 -18.01 -12.16 -8.12
N ILE A 5 -17.05 -12.09 -7.21
CA ILE A 5 -16.27 -10.88 -6.97
C ILE A 5 -15.67 -10.47 -8.32
N SER A 6 -16.14 -9.34 -8.86
CA SER A 6 -15.61 -8.80 -10.10
C SER A 6 -14.09 -8.61 -9.97
N ARG A 7 -13.34 -8.94 -11.02
CA ARG A 7 -11.88 -8.77 -11.06
C ARG A 7 -11.45 -7.39 -10.56
N ARG A 8 -12.24 -6.36 -10.87
CA ARG A 8 -12.03 -4.97 -10.41
C ARG A 8 -12.13 -4.84 -8.88
N LYS A 9 -13.17 -5.40 -8.25
CA LYS A 9 -13.31 -5.40 -6.78
C LYS A 9 -12.12 -6.10 -6.13
N LEU A 10 -11.63 -7.18 -6.73
CA LEU A 10 -10.46 -7.93 -6.26
C LEU A 10 -9.18 -7.08 -6.32
N PHE A 11 -8.95 -6.34 -7.42
CA PHE A 11 -7.83 -5.41 -7.56
C PHE A 11 -7.90 -4.23 -6.57
N ILE A 12 -9.09 -3.69 -6.32
CA ILE A 12 -9.28 -2.62 -5.33
C ILE A 12 -8.94 -3.13 -3.92
N ILE A 13 -9.43 -4.31 -3.54
CA ILE A 13 -9.13 -4.89 -2.22
C ILE A 13 -7.62 -5.17 -2.08
N ALA A 14 -6.98 -5.77 -3.09
CA ALA A 14 -5.55 -6.05 -3.05
C ALA A 14 -4.72 -4.77 -2.93
N SER A 15 -5.00 -3.76 -3.76
CA SER A 15 -4.28 -2.48 -3.71
C SER A 15 -4.56 -1.70 -2.42
N ALA A 16 -5.76 -1.80 -1.84
CA ALA A 16 -6.06 -1.22 -0.53
C ALA A 16 -5.23 -1.87 0.58
N ILE A 17 -5.10 -3.20 0.57
CA ILE A 17 -4.25 -3.92 1.52
C ILE A 17 -2.79 -3.52 1.35
N ASP A 18 -2.28 -3.43 0.11
CA ASP A 18 -0.90 -3.03 -0.16
C ASP A 18 -0.61 -1.60 0.32
N VAL A 19 -1.54 -0.65 0.12
CA VAL A 19 -1.43 0.72 0.65
C VAL A 19 -1.38 0.71 2.18
N LEU A 20 -2.19 -0.13 2.81
CA LEU A 20 -2.21 -0.27 4.27
C LEU A 20 -0.89 -0.82 4.81
N LEU A 21 -0.38 -1.91 4.22
CA LEU A 21 0.86 -2.56 4.65
C LEU A 21 2.07 -1.64 4.44
N SER A 22 2.19 -1.05 3.24
CA SER A 22 3.26 -0.09 2.94
C SER A 22 3.15 1.18 3.80
N GLY A 23 1.94 1.62 4.13
CA GLY A 23 1.69 2.71 5.08
C GLY A 23 2.21 2.38 6.48
N ILE A 24 1.95 1.17 6.99
CA ILE A 24 2.49 0.70 8.28
C ILE A 24 4.02 0.72 8.28
N VAL A 25 4.66 0.27 7.20
CA VAL A 25 6.13 0.34 7.05
C VAL A 25 6.63 1.78 7.14
N LEU A 26 5.95 2.73 6.51
CA LEU A 26 6.30 4.15 6.62
C LEU A 26 6.08 4.70 8.04
N LEU A 27 5.00 4.33 8.72
CA LEU A 27 4.74 4.73 10.10
C LEU A 27 5.83 4.22 11.05
N ILE A 28 6.32 3.00 10.83
CA ILE A 28 7.49 2.47 11.54
C ILE A 28 8.74 3.31 11.22
N TYR A 29 9.01 3.58 9.95
CA TYR A 29 10.15 4.39 9.53
C TYR A 29 10.17 5.79 10.16
N PHE A 30 9.02 6.47 10.23
CA PHE A 30 8.88 7.78 10.87
C PHE A 30 8.85 7.72 12.41
N GLY A 31 8.85 6.53 13.00
CA GLY A 31 8.82 6.34 14.45
C GLY A 31 7.46 6.62 15.09
N VAL A 32 6.38 6.64 14.31
CA VAL A 32 5.01 6.73 14.81
C VAL A 32 4.63 5.44 15.53
N LEU A 33 5.07 4.30 14.99
CA LEU A 33 4.93 3.00 15.64
C LEU A 33 6.20 2.65 16.44
N PRO A 34 6.06 2.13 17.68
CA PRO A 34 7.20 1.82 18.55
C PRO A 34 7.86 0.48 18.13
N VAL A 35 8.41 0.46 16.92
CA VAL A 35 9.11 -0.71 16.36
C VAL A 35 10.58 -0.36 16.18
N ASP A 36 11.45 -1.14 16.81
CA ASP A 36 12.89 -0.96 16.68
C ASP A 36 13.42 -1.65 15.42
N ILE A 37 13.63 -0.84 14.38
CA ILE A 37 14.24 -1.23 13.12
C ILE A 37 15.78 -1.16 13.14
N SER A 38 16.38 -0.55 14.16
CA SER A 38 17.84 -0.42 14.27
C SER A 38 18.53 -1.76 14.54
N GLY A 39 17.84 -2.68 15.21
CA GLY A 39 18.30 -4.04 15.48
C GLY A 39 18.24 -5.00 14.29
N TRP A 40 17.68 -4.61 13.14
CA TRP A 40 17.47 -5.51 11.99
C TRP A 40 18.69 -5.62 11.06
N GLY A 41 19.75 -4.83 11.31
CA GLY A 41 20.93 -4.77 10.46
C GLY A 41 20.69 -4.07 9.11
N ILE A 42 19.50 -3.50 8.89
CA ILE A 42 19.14 -2.77 7.68
C ILE A 42 19.27 -1.27 7.95
N PRO A 43 19.99 -0.51 7.10
CA PRO A 43 20.04 0.94 7.23
C PRO A 43 18.64 1.57 7.18
N ARG A 44 18.33 2.45 8.13
CA ARG A 44 17.00 3.07 8.23
C ARG A 44 16.54 3.74 6.93
N TRP A 45 17.46 4.38 6.20
CA TRP A 45 17.14 5.02 4.91
C TRP A 45 16.64 4.03 3.85
N VAL A 46 17.10 2.77 3.87
CA VAL A 46 16.63 1.72 2.95
C VAL A 46 15.17 1.40 3.24
N VAL A 47 14.80 1.26 4.51
CA VAL A 47 13.41 1.04 4.93
C VAL A 47 12.51 2.19 4.46
N GLY A 48 12.98 3.43 4.61
CA GLY A 48 12.26 4.61 4.14
C GLY A 48 12.12 4.65 2.61
N ALA A 49 13.19 4.36 1.87
CA ALA A 49 13.17 4.37 0.41
C ALA A 49 12.26 3.27 -0.16
N VAL A 50 12.42 2.02 0.32
CA VAL A 50 11.61 0.88 -0.12
C VAL A 50 10.15 1.07 0.30
N GLY A 51 9.89 1.44 1.55
CA GLY A 51 8.54 1.71 2.04
C GLY A 51 7.87 2.86 1.29
N GLY A 52 8.62 3.93 0.99
CA GLY A 52 8.13 5.09 0.25
C GLY A 52 7.76 4.75 -1.20
N ILE A 53 8.65 4.05 -1.93
CA ILE A 53 8.38 3.62 -3.31
C ILE A 53 7.21 2.63 -3.34
N TRP A 54 7.17 1.68 -2.39
CA TRP A 54 6.09 0.70 -2.30
C TRP A 54 4.74 1.39 -2.03
N PHE A 55 4.69 2.30 -1.06
CA PHE A 55 3.47 3.06 -0.75
C PHE A 55 3.01 3.91 -1.91
N LEU A 56 3.91 4.67 -2.53
CA LEU A 56 3.57 5.52 -3.67
C LEU A 56 3.01 4.68 -4.83
N SER A 57 3.64 3.54 -5.11
CA SER A 57 3.19 2.64 -6.18
C SER A 57 1.82 2.05 -5.89
N ALA A 58 1.62 1.51 -4.68
CA ALA A 58 0.33 0.95 -4.26
C ALA A 58 -0.77 2.02 -4.25
N PHE A 59 -0.45 3.23 -3.78
CA PHE A 59 -1.38 4.35 -3.70
C PHE A 59 -1.81 4.82 -5.07
N VAL A 60 -0.89 4.97 -6.03
CA VAL A 60 -1.21 5.34 -7.42
C VAL A 60 -2.11 4.28 -8.06
N VAL A 61 -1.83 3.00 -7.86
CA VAL A 61 -2.66 1.91 -8.39
C VAL A 61 -4.07 1.94 -7.79
N LEU A 62 -4.17 2.08 -6.46
CA LEU A 62 -5.47 2.18 -5.78
C LEU A 62 -6.25 3.41 -6.26
N ALA A 63 -5.62 4.58 -6.27
CA ALA A 63 -6.22 5.82 -6.75
C ALA A 63 -6.72 5.67 -8.18
N TYR A 64 -5.92 5.06 -9.07
CA TYR A 64 -6.32 4.80 -10.44
C TYR A 64 -7.57 3.91 -10.53
N GLN A 65 -7.62 2.81 -9.76
CA GLN A 65 -8.77 1.89 -9.75
C GLN A 65 -10.05 2.54 -9.20
N LEU A 66 -9.91 3.44 -8.24
CA LEU A 66 -11.01 4.21 -7.66
C LEU A 66 -11.48 5.34 -8.59
N THR A 67 -10.56 6.06 -9.24
CA THR A 67 -10.88 7.18 -10.13
C THR A 67 -11.41 6.73 -11.49
N ARG A 68 -11.01 5.54 -11.98
CA ARG A 68 -11.54 4.96 -13.23
C ARG A 68 -12.99 4.44 -13.09
N THR A 69 -13.79 5.04 -12.21
CA THR A 69 -15.20 4.67 -11.98
C THR A 69 -16.17 5.19 -13.04
N ASP A 70 -15.81 6.21 -13.84
CA ASP A 70 -16.73 6.81 -14.83
C ASP A 70 -16.17 6.85 -16.26
N GLY A 71 -15.52 5.78 -16.71
CA GLY A 71 -15.00 5.66 -18.07
C GLY A 71 -15.77 4.63 -18.90
N SER A 72 -16.93 5.07 -19.41
CA SER A 72 -17.77 4.51 -20.49
C SER A 72 -18.27 3.06 -20.37
N GLU A 73 -19.61 2.95 -20.46
CA GLU A 73 -20.42 1.90 -21.11
C GLU A 73 -19.69 0.79 -21.87
#